data_AF-A0A165SC36-F1
#
_entry.id   AF-A0A165SC36-F1
#
_cell.length_a   1.000
_cell.length_b   1.000
_cell.length_c   1.000
_cell.angle_alpha   90.00
_cell.angle_beta   90.00
_cell.angle_gamma   90.00
#
_symmetry.space_group_name_H-M   'P 1'
#
loop_
_entity.id
_entity.type
_entity.pdbx_description
1 polymer ?
#
loop_
_entity_poly.entity_id
_entity_poly.type
_entity_poly.pdbx_seq_one_letter_code
_entity_poly.pdbx_strand_id
1 'polypeptide(L)' 'MTTAPGEPDGAQSIDLRFLTRDVSAEEAAAVTAVLVAAVDEEQASPPPPARSDWAHPRNALRPPIEVGPGRWTSSLR' A
#
# COMPACT_ATOMS: atom_id res chain seq x y z
N MET A 1 12.28 -33.69 11.58
CA MET A 1 10.94 -33.21 11.18
C MET A 1 11.09 -32.57 9.82
N THR A 2 10.71 -33.28 8.76
CA THR A 2 10.79 -32.77 7.39
C THR A 2 9.45 -32.11 7.08
N THR A 3 9.45 -30.82 6.81
CA THR A 3 8.28 -30.12 6.28
C THR A 3 8.17 -30.49 4.80
N ALA A 4 6.99 -30.93 4.37
CA ALA A 4 6.68 -31.16 2.97
C ALA A 4 6.75 -29.81 2.21
N PRO A 5 7.06 -29.82 0.90
CA PRO A 5 7.00 -28.61 0.09
C PRO A 5 5.57 -28.09 0.11
N GLY A 6 5.42 -26.80 0.42
CA GLY A 6 4.14 -26.15 0.57
C GLY A 6 3.24 -26.40 -0.63
N GLU A 7 2.08 -26.99 -0.35
CA GLU A 7 0.86 -26.70 -1.10
C GLU A 7 0.80 -25.19 -1.32
N PRO A 8 0.45 -24.69 -2.53
CA PRO A 8 0.22 -23.27 -2.71
C PRO A 8 -0.88 -22.86 -1.74
N ASP A 9 -0.48 -22.20 -0.66
CA ASP A 9 -1.35 -21.60 0.33
C ASP A 9 -2.41 -20.80 -0.41
N GLY A 10 -3.67 -21.08 -0.11
CA GLY A 10 -4.78 -21.00 -1.04
C GLY A 10 -4.72 -19.78 -1.95
N ALA A 11 -4.62 -20.01 -3.26
CA ALA A 11 -4.87 -18.98 -4.27
C ALA A 11 -6.12 -18.22 -3.81
N GLN A 12 -5.95 -16.93 -3.50
CA GLN A 12 -7.03 -16.12 -2.95
C GLN A 12 -8.21 -16.25 -3.91
N SER A 13 -9.24 -16.97 -3.49
CA SER A 13 -10.39 -17.27 -4.33
C SER A 13 -11.18 -15.99 -4.46
N ILE A 14 -10.90 -15.20 -5.50
CA ILE A 14 -11.64 -13.98 -5.81
C ILE A 14 -12.99 -14.40 -6.41
N ASP A 15 -14.08 -14.06 -5.75
CA ASP A 15 -15.43 -14.28 -6.28
C ASP A 15 -15.73 -13.24 -7.38
N LEU A 16 -15.60 -13.68 -8.64
CA LEU A 16 -15.79 -12.84 -9.83
C LEU A 16 -17.10 -13.19 -10.52
N ARG A 17 -17.94 -12.18 -10.77
CA ARG A 17 -19.15 -12.31 -11.58
C ARG A 17 -19.00 -11.56 -12.90
N PHE A 18 -19.02 -12.30 -14.00
CA PHE A 18 -19.06 -11.73 -15.34
C PHE A 18 -20.50 -11.31 -15.69
N LEU A 19 -20.70 -10.01 -15.92
CA LEU A 19 -21.99 -9.44 -16.35
C LEU A 19 -22.12 -9.40 -17.88
N THR A 20 -21.00 -9.53 -18.59
CA THR A 20 -20.95 -9.61 -20.05
C THR A 20 -21.46 -10.97 -20.53
N ARG A 21 -22.25 -10.95 -21.61
CA ARG A 21 -22.67 -12.18 -22.29
C ARG A 21 -21.49 -12.87 -23.00
N ASP A 22 -21.63 -14.17 -23.22
CA ASP A 22 -20.75 -14.97 -24.07
C ASP A 22 -19.26 -15.00 -23.65
N VAL A 23 -18.97 -14.91 -22.34
CA VAL A 23 -17.62 -15.12 -21.82
C VAL A 23 -17.31 -16.61 -21.76
N SER A 24 -16.25 -17.03 -22.46
CA SER A 24 -15.79 -18.40 -22.42
C SER A 24 -15.07 -18.73 -21.10
N ALA A 25 -14.99 -20.02 -20.76
CA ALA A 25 -14.26 -20.48 -19.58
C ALA A 25 -12.77 -20.08 -19.62
N GLU A 26 -12.17 -20.08 -20.82
CA GLU A 26 -10.78 -19.68 -21.02
C GLU A 26 -10.56 -18.19 -20.75
N GLU A 27 -11.44 -17.33 -21.27
CA GLU A 27 -11.38 -15.89 -21.02
C GLU A 27 -11.61 -15.57 -19.54
N ALA A 28 -12.55 -16.26 -18.90
CA ALA A 28 -12.80 -16.11 -17.47
C ALA A 28 -11.56 -16.49 -16.64
N ALA A 29 -10.89 -17.59 -17.00
CA ALA A 29 -9.65 -18.03 -16.34
C ALA A 29 -8.51 -17.02 -16.55
N ALA A 30 -8.35 -16.52 -17.78
CA ALA A 30 -7.33 -15.53 -18.11
C ALA A 30 -7.52 -14.22 -17.30
N VAL A 31 -8.75 -13.70 -17.23
CA VAL A 31 -9.06 -12.49 -16.45
C VAL A 31 -8.82 -12.74 -14.95
N THR A 32 -9.23 -13.90 -14.44
CA THR A 32 -9.00 -14.25 -13.03
C THR A 32 -7.51 -14.28 -12.72
N ALA A 33 -6.69 -14.91 -13.57
CA ALA A 33 -5.25 -14.99 -13.39
C ALA A 33 -4.59 -13.59 -13.38
N VAL A 34 -5.01 -12.70 -14.28
CA VAL A 34 -4.51 -11.32 -14.33
C VAL A 34 -4.87 -10.54 -13.07
N LEU A 35 -6.12 -10.67 -12.60
CA LEU A 35 -6.57 -9.96 -11.39
C LEU A 35 -5.88 -10.48 -10.13
N VAL A 36 -5.69 -11.80 -9.99
CA VAL A 36 -4.95 -12.39 -8.87
C VAL A 36 -3.50 -11.87 -8.88
N ALA A 37 -2.82 -11.91 -10.03
CA ALA A 37 -1.45 -11.41 -10.14
C ALA A 37 -1.34 -9.91 -9.80
N ALA A 38 -2.30 -9.08 -10.23
CA ALA A 38 -2.31 -7.66 -9.92
C ALA A 38 -2.55 -7.38 -8.42
N VAL A 39 -3.42 -8.15 -7.77
CA VAL A 39 -3.65 -8.06 -6.33
C VAL A 39 -2.39 -8.46 -5.56
N ASP A 40 -1.75 -9.56 -5.94
CA ASP A 40 -0.51 -10.01 -5.31
C ASP A 40 0.62 -8.97 -5.45
N GLU A 41 0.75 -8.33 -6.61
CA GLU A 41 1.71 -7.24 -6.83
C GLU A 41 1.44 -6.03 -5.93
N GLU A 42 0.17 -5.61 -5.80
CA GLU A 42 -0.21 -4.51 -4.93
C GLU A 42 0.05 -4.84 -3.45
N GLN A 43 -0.23 -6.07 -3.01
CA GLN A 43 0.05 -6.50 -1.64
C GLN A 43 1.54 -6.64 -1.34
N ALA A 44 2.36 -6.97 -2.34
CA ALA A 44 3.81 -7.01 -2.20
C ALA A 44 4.44 -5.60 -2.13
N SER A 45 3.70 -4.56 -2.56
CA SER A 45 4.16 -3.18 -2.47
C SER A 45 4.20 -2.73 -1.00
N PRO A 46 5.31 -2.13 -0.53
CA PRO A 46 5.36 -1.60 0.83
C PRO A 46 4.28 -0.52 0.99
N PRO A 47 3.57 -0.47 2.13
CA PRO A 47 2.57 0.55 2.35
C PRO A 47 3.20 1.93 2.22
N PRO A 48 2.48 2.91 1.64
CA PRO A 48 3.00 4.26 1.52
C PRO A 48 3.39 4.77 2.92
N PRO A 49 4.49 5.55 3.04
CA PRO A 49 4.89 6.06 4.34
C PRO A 49 3.73 6.84 4.95
N ALA A 50 3.40 6.52 6.20
CA ALA A 50 2.38 7.26 6.93
C ALA A 50 2.71 8.76 6.87
N ARG A 51 1.72 9.58 6.51
CA ARG A 51 1.91 11.02 6.47
C ARG A 51 2.29 11.48 7.87
N SER A 52 3.48 12.07 8.00
CA SER A 52 3.91 12.63 9.28
C SER A 52 2.93 13.72 9.72
N ASP A 53 2.45 13.63 10.95
CA ASP A 53 1.63 14.69 11.56
C ASP A 53 2.36 16.03 11.55
N TRP A 54 3.69 16.03 11.63
CA TRP A 54 4.53 17.23 11.51
C TRP A 54 4.52 17.82 10.10
N ALA A 55 4.38 16.99 9.07
CA ALA A 55 4.27 17.39 7.66
C ALA A 55 2.82 17.74 7.24
N HIS A 56 1.89 17.85 8.19
CA HIS A 56 0.53 18.26 7.90
C HIS A 56 0.48 19.75 7.50
N PRO A 57 -0.21 20.13 6.41
CA PRO A 57 -0.31 21.52 5.96
C PRO A 57 -0.81 22.53 7.01
N ARG A 58 -1.53 22.06 8.04
CA ARG A 58 -2.00 22.87 9.17
C ARG A 58 -0.83 23.42 9.99
N ASN A 59 0.27 22.69 10.08
CA ASN A 59 1.46 23.13 10.80
C ASN A 59 2.25 24.21 10.03
N ALA A 60 2.09 24.27 8.70
CA ALA A 60 2.72 25.30 7.87
C ALA A 60 2.11 26.70 8.08
N LEU A 61 0.97 26.79 8.78
CA LEU A 61 0.36 28.06 9.17
C LEU A 61 1.07 28.70 10.38
N ARG A 62 1.92 27.96 11.08
CA ARG A 62 2.67 28.49 12.22
C ARG A 62 3.88 29.28 11.73
N PRO A 63 4.11 30.51 12.22
CA PRO A 63 5.32 31.26 11.90
C PRO A 63 6.57 30.46 12.27
N PRO A 64 7.64 30.50 11.45
CA PRO A 64 8.93 29.96 11.84
C PRO A 64 9.39 30.54 13.19
N ILE A 65 9.97 29.71 14.04
CA ILE A 65 10.54 30.18 15.31
C ILE A 65 11.86 30.90 15.00
N GLU A 66 11.92 32.19 15.31
CA GLU A 66 13.17 32.95 15.25
C GLU A 66 14.14 32.44 16.32
N VAL A 67 15.34 32.03 15.91
CA VAL A 67 16.43 31.65 16.82
C VAL A 67 17.46 32.76 16.86
N GLY A 68 17.95 33.13 18.05
CA GLY A 68 18.91 34.22 18.19
C GLY A 68 18.97 34.85 19.60
N PRO A 69 19.86 35.82 19.82
CA PRO A 69 19.94 36.55 21.08
C PRO A 69 18.60 37.23 21.43
N GLY A 70 18.07 36.96 22.63
CA GLY A 70 16.74 37.41 23.04
C GLY A 70 15.57 36.54 22.55
N ARG A 71 15.86 35.42 21.89
CA ARG A 71 14.91 34.39 21.45
C ARG A 71 15.36 33.01 21.93
N TRP A 72 14.69 31.95 21.47
CA TRP A 72 15.02 30.57 21.81
C TRP A 72 16.48 30.24 21.43
N THR A 73 17.31 29.84 22.40
CA THR A 73 18.75 29.60 22.24
C THR A 73 19.18 28.13 22.25
N SER A 74 18.28 27.18 22.56
CA SER A 74 18.64 25.77 22.78
C SER A 74 19.14 25.03 21.52
N SER A 75 19.02 25.62 20.33
CA SER A 75 19.41 25.01 19.05
C SER A 75 20.67 25.64 18.41
N LEU A 76 21.34 26.59 19.08
CA LEU A 76 22.52 27.30 18.57
C LEU A 76 23.87 26.63 18.93
N ARG A 77 23.93 25.30 19.00
CA ARG A 77 25.17 24.58 19.36
C ARG A 77 25.64 23.67 18.23
#